data_AF-A0A350LKB7-F1
#
_entry.id   AF-A0A350LKB7-F1
#
_cell.length_a   1.000
_cell.length_b   1.000
_cell.length_c   1.000
_cell.angle_alpha   90.00
_cell.angle_beta   90.00
_cell.angle_gamma   90.00
#
_symmetry.space_group_name_H-M   'P 1'
#
loop_
_entity.id
_entity.type
_entity.pdbx_description
1 polymer ?
#
loop_
_entity_poly.entity_id
_entity_poly.type
_entity_poly.pdbx_seq_one_letter_code
_entity_poly.pdbx_strand_id
1 'polypeptide(L)'
;MSSTFKDYFSLFALPVQYRIDREDLKRRFETLIAKTHPDRFATATEVEKRIAAQVTEMINAAYATLEDDFERAVYMCQMKGMDPKARSVLDADFLEKQMTFFEAIEALSQDAEAPERLVLQNEIDQEASRAKEAIAQAFGAGDDKGALYATQALGFWLKLRAKLN
;
A
#
# COMPACT_ATOMS: atom_id res chain seq x y z
N MET A 1 -15.26 -9.16 27.13
CA MET A 1 -14.64 -10.36 26.52
C MET A 1 -14.58 -10.15 25.02
N SER A 2 -13.42 -10.46 24.42
CA SER A 2 -13.06 -10.45 22.99
C SER A 2 -13.52 -9.26 22.15
N SER A 3 -12.71 -8.19 22.17
CA SER A 3 -12.60 -7.35 20.96
C SER A 3 -11.58 -8.04 20.04
N THR A 4 -12.01 -9.10 19.35
CA THR A 4 -11.21 -9.68 18.26
C THR A 4 -11.18 -8.63 17.15
N PHE A 5 -10.01 -8.04 16.92
CA PHE A 5 -9.81 -7.13 15.79
C PHE A 5 -10.15 -7.88 14.50
N LYS A 6 -11.08 -7.34 13.73
CA LYS A 6 -11.59 -7.99 12.50
C LYS A 6 -10.68 -7.69 11.30
N ASP A 7 -9.96 -6.59 11.36
CA ASP A 7 -9.13 -6.05 10.29
C ASP A 7 -8.09 -5.05 10.86
N TYR A 8 -7.13 -4.64 10.02
CA TYR A 8 -6.05 -3.73 10.41
C TYR A 8 -6.54 -2.32 10.74
N PHE A 9 -7.62 -1.82 10.14
CA PHE A 9 -8.16 -0.49 10.50
C PHE A 9 -8.74 -0.52 11.91
N SER A 10 -9.48 -1.57 12.25
CA SER A 10 -10.06 -1.76 13.58
C SER A 10 -9.00 -1.87 14.68
N LEU A 11 -7.81 -2.41 14.36
CA LEU A 11 -6.67 -2.48 15.27
C LEU A 11 -6.21 -1.10 15.74
N PHE A 12 -6.22 -0.12 14.82
CA PHE A 12 -5.91 1.27 15.12
C PHE A 12 -7.15 2.12 15.39
N ALA A 13 -8.34 1.52 15.54
CA ALA A 13 -9.61 2.25 15.69
C ALA A 13 -9.83 3.33 14.61
N LEU A 14 -9.42 3.03 13.37
CA LEU A 14 -9.62 3.87 12.19
C LEU A 14 -10.84 3.38 11.39
N PRO A 15 -11.55 4.28 10.69
CA PRO A 15 -12.53 3.87 9.69
C PRO A 15 -11.83 3.15 8.52
N VAL A 16 -12.53 2.21 7.88
CA VAL A 16 -12.05 1.53 6.68
C VAL A 16 -12.17 2.48 5.49
N GLN A 17 -11.09 3.19 5.18
CA GLN A 17 -11.03 4.15 4.09
C GLN A 17 -9.63 4.21 3.50
N TYR A 18 -9.55 4.53 2.20
CA TYR A 18 -8.27 4.59 1.52
C TYR A 18 -7.44 5.82 1.92
N ARG A 19 -8.08 6.98 2.09
CA ARG A 19 -7.41 8.19 2.56
C ARG A 19 -7.39 8.18 4.08
N ILE A 20 -6.24 7.97 4.68
CA ILE A 20 -6.08 8.02 6.14
C ILE A 20 -5.19 9.19 6.55
N ASP A 21 -5.36 9.67 7.78
CA ASP A 21 -4.40 10.55 8.43
C ASP A 21 -3.21 9.69 8.90
N ARG A 22 -2.07 9.83 8.23
CA ARG A 22 -0.84 9.08 8.53
C ARG A 22 -0.22 9.48 9.87
N GLU A 23 -0.35 10.75 10.26
CA GLU A 23 0.13 11.18 11.56
C GLU A 23 -0.71 10.56 12.68
N ASP A 24 -2.03 10.49 12.48
CA ASP A 24 -2.91 9.78 13.42
C ASP A 24 -2.62 8.28 13.47
N LEU A 25 -2.45 7.62 12.32
CA LEU A 25 -2.02 6.22 12.25
C LEU A 25 -0.74 5.99 13.05
N LYS A 26 0.28 6.83 12.82
CA LYS A 26 1.57 6.74 13.52
C LYS A 26 1.44 6.91 15.04
N ARG A 27 0.71 7.93 15.51
CA ARG A 27 0.48 8.14 16.96
C ARG A 27 -0.19 6.93 17.61
N ARG A 28 -1.18 6.35 16.91
CA ARG A 28 -1.89 5.16 17.41
C ARG A 28 -1.00 3.93 17.41
N PHE A 29 -0.19 3.73 16.37
CA PHE A 29 0.83 2.69 16.30
C PHE A 29 1.81 2.77 17.47
N GLU A 30 2.42 3.94 17.70
CA GLU A 30 3.36 4.16 18.81
C GLU A 30 2.71 3.85 20.16
N THR A 31 1.44 4.27 20.35
CA THR A 31 0.67 3.99 21.56
C THR A 31 0.42 2.49 21.75
N LEU A 32 0.10 1.75 20.69
CA LEU A 32 -0.13 0.31 20.76
C LEU A 32 1.18 -0.44 21.06
N ILE A 33 2.26 -0.16 20.32
CA ILE A 33 3.57 -0.79 20.52
C ILE A 33 4.10 -0.55 21.93
N ALA A 34 3.97 0.68 22.45
CA ALA A 34 4.37 0.99 23.81
C ALA A 34 3.61 0.18 24.88
N LYS A 35 2.40 -0.30 24.58
CA LYS A 35 1.61 -1.15 25.49
C LYS A 35 1.93 -2.64 25.34
N THR A 36 2.35 -3.08 24.16
CA THR A 36 2.57 -4.50 23.83
C THR A 36 4.03 -4.92 23.80
N HIS A 37 4.98 -3.99 24.02
CA HIS A 37 6.41 -4.28 23.92
C HIS A 37 6.85 -5.45 24.83
N PRO A 38 7.61 -6.43 24.32
CA PRO A 38 8.05 -7.61 25.07
C PRO A 38 8.79 -7.29 26.37
N ASP A 39 9.52 -6.17 26.43
CA ASP A 39 10.23 -5.73 27.64
C ASP A 39 9.31 -5.46 28.83
N ARG A 40 8.03 -5.13 28.58
CA ARG A 40 7.02 -4.99 29.65
C ARG A 40 6.63 -6.35 30.25
N PHE A 41 6.95 -7.43 29.55
CA PHE A 41 6.69 -8.82 29.92
C PHE A 41 8.00 -9.54 30.29
N ALA A 42 9.07 -8.82 30.63
CA ALA A 42 10.35 -9.41 31.02
C ALA A 42 10.22 -10.39 32.19
N THR A 43 9.30 -10.12 33.13
CA THR A 43 8.97 -10.97 34.29
C THR A 43 7.81 -11.95 34.03
N ALA A 44 7.23 -11.94 32.83
CA ALA A 44 6.11 -12.80 32.46
C ALA A 44 6.59 -14.22 32.11
N THR A 45 5.63 -15.14 32.01
CA THR A 45 5.87 -16.51 31.55
C THR A 45 6.32 -16.53 30.09
N GLU A 46 7.02 -17.59 29.68
CA GLU A 46 7.43 -17.77 28.27
C GLU A 46 6.25 -17.81 27.30
N VAL A 47 5.08 -18.28 27.76
CA VAL A 47 3.84 -18.26 26.97
C VAL A 47 3.37 -16.82 26.75
N GLU A 48 3.35 -16.00 27.79
CA GLU A 48 2.95 -14.59 27.70
C GLU A 48 3.91 -13.77 26.84
N LYS A 49 5.23 -14.01 26.95
CA LYS A 49 6.23 -13.38 26.08
C LYS A 49 6.01 -13.73 24.61
N ARG A 50 5.71 -14.99 24.30
CA ARG A 50 5.42 -15.44 22.93
C ARG A 50 4.16 -14.77 22.39
N ILE A 51 3.11 -14.67 23.19
CA ILE A 51 1.88 -13.97 22.80
C ILE A 51 2.17 -12.48 22.55
N ALA A 52 2.94 -11.82 23.43
CA ALA A 52 3.32 -10.41 23.26
C ALA A 52 4.13 -10.17 21.97
N ALA A 53 5.03 -11.09 21.62
CA ALA A 53 5.78 -11.04 20.37
C ALA A 53 4.86 -11.16 19.14
N GLN A 54 3.94 -12.13 19.13
CA GLN A 54 2.97 -12.30 18.04
C GLN A 54 2.05 -11.08 17.87
N VAL A 55 1.58 -10.51 18.98
CA VAL A 55 0.75 -9.30 18.95
C VAL A 55 1.55 -8.12 18.39
N THR A 56 2.81 -7.96 18.79
CA THR A 56 3.69 -6.90 18.30
C THR A 56 3.95 -7.04 16.80
N GLU A 57 4.21 -8.27 16.33
CA GLU A 57 4.39 -8.57 14.91
C GLU A 57 3.14 -8.23 14.09
N MET A 58 1.95 -8.59 14.59
CA MET A 58 0.67 -8.23 13.96
C MET A 58 0.48 -6.70 13.88
N ILE A 59 0.81 -5.95 14.94
CA ILE A 59 0.70 -4.48 14.94
C ILE A 59 1.66 -3.87 13.92
N ASN A 60 2.90 -4.36 13.84
CA ASN A 60 3.88 -3.89 12.86
C ASN A 60 3.42 -4.17 11.43
N ALA A 61 2.92 -5.37 11.14
CA ALA A 61 2.40 -5.73 9.82
C ALA A 61 1.20 -4.85 9.44
N ALA A 62 0.27 -4.63 10.36
CA ALA A 62 -0.88 -3.76 10.14
C ALA A 62 -0.47 -2.31 9.86
N TYR A 63 0.48 -1.77 10.63
CA TYR A 63 0.99 -0.42 10.42
C TYR A 63 1.71 -0.30 9.07
N ALA A 64 2.61 -1.22 8.73
CA ALA A 64 3.32 -1.20 7.46
C ALA A 64 2.35 -1.27 6.27
N THR A 65 1.32 -2.12 6.38
CA THR A 65 0.28 -2.26 5.35
C THR A 65 -0.53 -0.97 5.19
N LEU A 66 -0.95 -0.36 6.31
CA LEU A 66 -1.79 0.84 6.25
C LEU A 66 -1.00 2.12 5.97
N GLU A 67 0.30 2.19 6.24
CA GLU A 67 1.09 3.39 5.95
C GLU A 67 1.41 3.51 4.45
N ASP A 68 1.69 2.38 3.79
CA ASP A 68 1.96 2.35 2.36
C ASP A 68 0.66 2.46 1.52
N ASP A 69 0.63 3.41 0.58
CA ASP A 69 -0.55 3.68 -0.24
C ASP A 69 -0.93 2.49 -1.14
N PHE A 70 0.02 1.70 -1.60
CA PHE A 70 -0.23 0.57 -2.49
C PHE A 70 -0.66 -0.66 -1.69
N GLU A 71 0.07 -1.02 -0.63
CA GLU A 71 -0.31 -2.14 0.23
C GLU A 71 -1.66 -1.89 0.91
N ARG A 72 -1.99 -0.65 1.29
CA ARG A 72 -3.32 -0.30 1.80
C ARG A 72 -4.41 -0.53 0.76
N ALA A 73 -4.18 -0.16 -0.51
CA ALA A 73 -5.13 -0.42 -1.60
C ALA A 73 -5.31 -1.92 -1.85
N VAL A 74 -4.20 -2.68 -1.85
CA VAL A 74 -4.21 -4.14 -2.00
C VAL A 74 -5.01 -4.80 -0.88
N TYR A 75 -4.74 -4.41 0.37
CA TYR A 75 -5.45 -4.92 1.53
C TYR A 75 -6.96 -4.64 1.45
N MET A 76 -7.35 -3.42 1.08
CA MET A 76 -8.76 -3.08 0.91
C MET A 76 -9.44 -3.90 -0.21
N CYS A 77 -8.75 -4.20 -1.32
CA CYS A 77 -9.26 -5.12 -2.34
C CYS A 77 -9.44 -6.54 -1.79
N GLN A 78 -8.49 -7.04 -1.01
CA GLN A 78 -8.55 -8.36 -0.39
C GLN A 78 -9.71 -8.48 0.61
N MET A 79 -10.00 -7.43 1.37
CA MET A 79 -11.18 -7.36 2.25
C MET A 79 -12.50 -7.51 1.48
N LYS A 80 -12.50 -7.19 0.18
CA LYS A 80 -13.65 -7.36 -0.75
C LYS A 80 -13.61 -8.68 -1.52
N GLY A 81 -12.63 -9.55 -1.25
CA GLY A 81 -12.45 -10.83 -1.95
C GLY A 81 -11.82 -10.70 -3.34
N MET A 82 -11.20 -9.55 -3.65
CA MET A 82 -10.48 -9.32 -4.90
C MET A 82 -8.96 -9.41 -4.67
N ASP A 83 -8.24 -9.95 -5.63
CA ASP A 83 -6.78 -10.00 -5.60
C ASP A 83 -6.16 -9.18 -6.75
N PRO A 84 -5.63 -7.97 -6.45
CA PRO A 84 -4.94 -7.15 -7.44
C PRO A 84 -3.70 -7.82 -8.04
N LYS A 85 -3.11 -8.84 -7.39
CA LYS A 85 -1.91 -9.54 -7.85
C LYS A 85 -2.23 -10.76 -8.74
N ALA A 86 -3.50 -11.11 -8.91
CA ALA A 86 -3.95 -12.23 -9.75
C ALA A 86 -3.99 -11.84 -11.25
N ARG A 87 -5.17 -11.93 -11.89
CA ARG A 87 -5.33 -11.59 -13.31
C ARG A 87 -5.45 -10.07 -13.49
N SER A 88 -4.66 -9.52 -14.40
CA SER A 88 -4.78 -8.11 -14.81
C SER A 88 -6.15 -7.84 -15.42
N VAL A 89 -6.81 -6.78 -14.96
CA VAL A 89 -8.06 -6.23 -15.53
C VAL A 89 -7.80 -4.97 -16.35
N LEU A 90 -6.53 -4.63 -16.59
CA LEU A 90 -6.11 -3.46 -17.37
C LEU A 90 -6.52 -3.62 -18.84
N ASP A 91 -7.01 -2.54 -19.45
CA ASP A 91 -7.54 -2.52 -20.82
C ASP A 91 -6.45 -2.28 -21.87
N ALA A 92 -6.85 -2.33 -23.15
CA ALA A 92 -5.95 -2.15 -24.27
C ALA A 92 -5.26 -0.78 -24.25
N ASP A 93 -6.01 0.28 -23.93
CA ASP A 93 -5.50 1.65 -23.85
C ASP A 93 -4.41 1.77 -22.79
N PHE A 94 -4.59 1.14 -21.62
CA PHE A 94 -3.56 1.10 -20.60
C PHE A 94 -2.33 0.31 -21.06
N LEU A 95 -2.51 -0.85 -21.70
CA LEU A 95 -1.40 -1.67 -22.19
C LEU A 95 -0.57 -0.95 -23.26
N GLU A 96 -1.22 -0.23 -24.18
CA GLU A 96 -0.52 0.63 -25.15
C GLU A 96 0.33 1.67 -24.44
N LYS A 97 -0.25 2.35 -23.45
CA LYS A 97 0.48 3.30 -22.61
C LYS A 97 1.66 2.63 -21.90
N GLN A 98 1.50 1.41 -21.35
CA GLN A 98 2.61 0.68 -20.72
C GLN A 98 3.76 0.47 -21.70
N MET A 99 3.46 0.06 -22.93
CA MET A 99 4.45 -0.19 -23.97
C MET A 99 5.23 1.09 -24.28
N THR A 100 4.55 2.23 -24.44
CA THR A 100 5.21 3.53 -24.68
C THR A 100 6.20 3.88 -23.57
N PHE A 101 5.82 3.68 -22.30
CA PHE A 101 6.73 3.94 -21.20
C PHE A 101 7.91 2.95 -21.15
N PHE A 102 7.69 1.67 -21.48
CA PHE A 102 8.78 0.71 -21.57
C PHE A 102 9.77 1.06 -22.68
N GLU A 103 9.28 1.41 -23.87
CA GLU A 103 10.13 1.86 -24.98
C GLU A 103 10.93 3.11 -24.61
N ALA A 104 10.30 4.07 -23.92
CA ALA A 104 10.98 5.25 -23.41
C ALA A 104 12.09 4.91 -22.41
N ILE A 105 11.85 3.95 -21.49
CA ILE A 105 12.86 3.48 -20.55
C ILE A 105 14.01 2.75 -21.28
N GLU A 106 13.72 1.93 -22.28
CA GLU A 106 14.73 1.21 -23.07
C GLU A 106 15.56 2.13 -23.96
N ALA A 107 14.96 3.22 -24.46
CA ALA A 107 15.64 4.23 -25.26
C ALA A 107 16.60 5.10 -24.42
N LEU A 108 16.43 5.14 -23.09
CA LEU A 108 17.40 5.81 -22.22
C LEU A 108 18.74 5.06 -22.28
N SER A 109 19.77 5.73 -22.80
CA SER A 109 21.13 5.22 -22.71
C SER A 109 21.57 5.13 -21.25
N GLN A 110 22.53 4.24 -20.94
CA GLN A 110 23.13 4.20 -19.59
C GLN A 110 23.83 5.53 -19.24
N ASP A 111 24.22 6.29 -20.27
CA ASP A 111 24.85 7.62 -20.17
C ASP A 111 23.84 8.78 -20.27
N ALA A 112 22.52 8.52 -20.24
CA ALA A 112 21.50 9.56 -20.25
C ALA A 112 21.49 10.32 -18.91
N GLU A 113 22.45 11.23 -18.75
CA GLU A 113 22.58 12.12 -17.62
C GLU A 113 21.46 13.17 -17.64
N ALA A 114 20.57 13.05 -16.66
CA ALA A 114 19.69 14.05 -16.05
C ALA A 114 18.35 14.44 -16.71
N PRO A 115 18.22 15.18 -17.84
CA PRO A 115 16.93 15.76 -18.23
C PRO A 115 15.86 14.75 -18.68
N GLU A 116 16.16 13.87 -19.63
CA GLU A 116 15.17 12.94 -20.19
C GLU A 116 14.71 11.91 -19.15
N ARG A 117 15.65 11.39 -18.35
CA ARG A 117 15.35 10.53 -17.21
C ARG A 117 14.45 11.24 -16.20
N LEU A 118 14.76 12.50 -15.84
CA LEU A 118 13.96 13.27 -14.89
C LEU A 118 12.55 13.55 -15.41
N VAL A 119 12.41 13.86 -16.69
CA VAL A 119 11.08 14.02 -17.34
C VAL A 119 10.28 12.74 -17.22
N LEU A 120 10.86 11.59 -17.59
CA LEU A 120 10.15 10.30 -17.53
C LEU A 120 9.81 9.90 -16.09
N GLN A 121 10.70 10.17 -15.13
CA GLN A 121 10.42 9.97 -13.71
C GLN A 121 9.23 10.81 -13.23
N ASN A 122 9.18 12.09 -13.62
CA ASN A 122 8.07 12.98 -13.26
C ASN A 122 6.74 12.52 -13.89
N GLU A 123 6.76 12.04 -15.14
CA GLU A 123 5.56 11.49 -15.79
C GLU A 123 5.04 10.25 -15.06
N ILE A 124 5.92 9.32 -14.68
CA ILE A 124 5.55 8.13 -13.90
C ILE A 124 4.99 8.52 -12.53
N ASP A 125 5.60 9.51 -11.84
CA ASP A 125 5.12 9.98 -10.55
C ASP A 125 3.73 10.66 -10.65
N GLN A 126 3.46 11.37 -11.75
CA GLN A 126 2.15 11.93 -12.03
C GLN A 126 1.10 10.84 -12.29
N GLU A 127 1.45 9.81 -13.05
CA GLU A 127 0.56 8.67 -13.31
C GLU A 127 0.27 7.85 -12.04
N ALA A 128 1.29 7.63 -11.20
CA ALA A 128 1.10 7.01 -9.90
C ALA A 128 0.17 7.86 -9.00
N SER A 129 0.32 9.19 -9.02
CA SER A 129 -0.54 10.10 -8.27
C SER A 129 -1.99 10.08 -8.76
N ARG A 130 -2.20 10.03 -10.09
CA ARG A 130 -3.53 9.86 -10.71
C ARG A 130 -4.16 8.54 -10.30
N ALA A 131 -3.39 7.45 -10.29
CA ALA A 131 -3.88 6.14 -9.87
C ALA A 131 -4.30 6.16 -8.39
N LYS A 132 -3.53 6.78 -7.49
CA LYS A 132 -3.92 6.96 -6.07
C LYS A 132 -5.22 7.74 -5.92
N GLU A 133 -5.40 8.79 -6.71
CA GLU A 133 -6.65 9.56 -6.70
C GLU A 133 -7.83 8.72 -7.18
N ALA A 134 -7.66 7.97 -8.27
CA ALA A 134 -8.68 7.06 -8.78
C ALA A 134 -9.06 5.97 -7.76
N ILE A 135 -8.08 5.41 -7.03
CA ILE A 135 -8.34 4.46 -5.94
C ILE A 135 -9.21 5.11 -4.86
N ALA A 136 -8.86 6.33 -4.41
CA ALA A 136 -9.61 7.05 -3.40
C ALA A 136 -11.07 7.30 -3.81
N GLN A 137 -11.26 7.73 -5.06
CA GLN A 137 -12.59 8.00 -5.61
C GLN A 137 -13.41 6.71 -5.77
N ALA A 138 -12.82 5.66 -6.33
CA ALA A 138 -13.51 4.40 -6.57
C ALA A 138 -13.97 3.74 -5.26
N PHE A 139 -13.09 3.65 -4.25
CA PHE A 139 -13.50 3.16 -2.93
C PHE A 139 -14.55 4.06 -2.27
N GLY A 140 -14.44 5.38 -2.40
CA GLY A 140 -15.44 6.32 -1.88
C GLY A 140 -16.81 6.18 -2.54
N ALA A 141 -16.84 5.80 -3.82
CA ALA A 141 -18.06 5.57 -4.59
C ALA A 141 -18.62 4.13 -4.45
N GLY A 142 -17.88 3.22 -3.81
CA GLY A 142 -18.24 1.80 -3.75
C GLY A 142 -18.01 1.05 -5.08
N ASP A 143 -17.22 1.61 -5.99
CA ASP A 143 -16.82 0.96 -7.24
C ASP A 143 -15.63 0.03 -7.01
N ASP A 144 -15.92 -1.18 -6.52
CA ASP A 144 -14.93 -2.20 -6.24
C ASP A 144 -14.10 -2.58 -7.49
N LYS A 145 -14.71 -2.57 -8.68
CA LYS A 145 -14.00 -2.89 -9.95
C LYS A 145 -13.06 -1.77 -10.36
N GLY A 146 -13.50 -0.52 -10.29
CA GLY A 146 -12.66 0.65 -10.53
C GLY A 146 -11.49 0.73 -9.55
N ALA A 147 -11.73 0.39 -8.28
CA ALA A 147 -10.68 0.36 -7.26
C ALA A 147 -9.63 -0.73 -7.54
N LEU A 148 -10.07 -1.93 -7.95
CA LEU A 148 -9.17 -3.01 -8.38
C LEU A 148 -8.32 -2.58 -9.58
N TYR A 149 -8.95 -2.01 -10.61
CA TYR A 149 -8.26 -1.49 -11.80
C TYR A 149 -7.19 -0.46 -11.43
N ALA A 150 -7.57 0.56 -10.65
CA ALA A 150 -6.66 1.64 -10.27
C ALA A 150 -5.52 1.15 -9.35
N THR A 151 -5.78 0.13 -8.52
CA THR A 151 -4.74 -0.53 -7.69
C THR A 151 -3.72 -1.26 -8.56
N GLN A 152 -4.17 -1.99 -9.58
CA GLN A 152 -3.26 -2.64 -10.54
C GLN A 152 -2.45 -1.62 -11.35
N ALA A 153 -3.08 -0.52 -11.77
CA ALA A 153 -2.40 0.58 -12.46
C ALA A 153 -1.31 1.22 -11.57
N LEU A 154 -1.62 1.51 -10.30
CA LEU A 154 -0.62 2.03 -9.35
C LEU A 154 0.56 1.05 -9.20
N GLY A 155 0.28 -0.24 -9.04
CA GLY A 155 1.32 -1.27 -8.94
C GLY A 155 2.23 -1.33 -10.18
N PHE A 156 1.69 -1.06 -11.37
CA PHE A 156 2.49 -0.91 -12.59
C PHE A 156 3.42 0.31 -12.53
N TRP A 157 2.90 1.49 -12.20
CA TRP A 157 3.69 2.72 -12.15
C TRP A 157 4.82 2.64 -11.11
N LEU A 158 4.56 2.05 -9.94
CA LEU A 158 5.58 1.82 -8.92
C LEU A 158 6.70 0.87 -9.40
N LYS A 159 6.34 -0.18 -10.16
CA LYS A 159 7.34 -1.09 -10.77
C LYS A 159 8.21 -0.36 -11.80
N LEU A 160 7.61 0.49 -12.63
CA LEU A 160 8.38 1.30 -13.60
C LEU A 160 9.28 2.30 -12.90
N ARG A 161 8.78 2.98 -11.86
CA ARG A 161 9.57 3.92 -11.06
C ARG A 161 10.81 3.26 -10.46
N ALA A 162 10.65 2.03 -9.95
CA ALA A 162 11.76 1.25 -9.41
C ALA A 162 12.79 0.83 -10.46
N LYS A 163 12.41 0.65 -11.73
CA LYS A 163 13.34 0.35 -12.84
C LYS A 163 14.16 1.57 -13.29
N LEU A 164 13.68 2.78 -13.02
CA LEU A 164 14.34 4.03 -13.43
C LEU A 164 15.35 4.57 -12.42
N ASN A 165 15.29 4.09 -11.18
CA ASN A 165 16.23 4.42 -10.09
C ASN A 165 17.45 3.49 -10.14
#